data_AF-A0A497YAP2-F1
#
_entry.id   AF-A0A497YAP2-F1
#
_cell.length_a   1.000
_cell.length_b   1.000
_cell.length_c   1.000
_cell.angle_alpha   90.00
_cell.angle_beta   90.00
_cell.angle_gamma   90.00
#
_symmetry.space_group_name_H-M   'P 1'
#
loop_
_entity.id
_entity.type
_entity.pdbx_description
1 polymer ?
#
loop_
_entity_poly.entity_id
_entity_poly.type
_entity_poly.pdbx_seq_one_letter_code
_entity_poly.pdbx_strand_id
1 'polypeptide(L)'
;MKTPTKNITAPILERYRKYGVTERKKNELDALTIQVMDAQGNVAQYQSIVNALTTKSNDLQGFLATATNNKTQAYNNKILIDQLVQSAADLQSNSKIAFNEMVEANVQTKFLTAKINTVINKLIYSAEVINKLANVIVRKKALNPLISDELVSMVTIAGADANNAVALTLVALQSAFVAQATEMEAETTIGLEYTQSIGFTEMITGYANADGLASLQQLFYQAYAVAKKNYTLAEKANFTAAKQLNMAKASLNTAQVKLKSLQSGLAAANAAALAS
;
A
#
# COMPACT_ATOMS: atom_id res chain seq x y z
N MET A 1 116.73 -44.77 -2.41
CA MET A 1 116.41 -44.08 -1.14
C MET A 1 115.34 -43.04 -1.44
N LYS A 2 114.14 -43.25 -0.89
CA LYS A 2 112.94 -42.37 -0.81
C LYS A 2 112.47 -41.62 -2.08
N THR A 3 111.37 -42.14 -2.62
CA THR A 3 110.31 -41.40 -3.32
C THR A 3 109.82 -40.20 -2.51
N PRO A 4 109.31 -39.16 -3.20
CA PRO A 4 108.17 -38.41 -2.69
C PRO A 4 107.01 -38.52 -3.68
N THR A 5 106.08 -39.42 -3.39
CA THR A 5 104.72 -39.40 -3.89
C THR A 5 104.06 -38.09 -3.46
N LYS A 6 103.97 -37.12 -4.39
CA LYS A 6 103.07 -35.97 -4.23
C LYS A 6 101.65 -36.50 -4.21
N ASN A 7 100.99 -36.37 -3.06
CA ASN A 7 99.56 -36.62 -2.88
C ASN A 7 98.77 -35.56 -3.69
N ILE A 8 98.35 -35.87 -4.92
CA ILE A 8 97.54 -34.97 -5.77
C ILE A 8 96.03 -35.23 -5.57
N THR A 9 95.63 -36.09 -4.63
CA THR A 9 94.23 -36.51 -4.49
C THR A 9 93.38 -35.62 -3.57
N ALA A 10 93.95 -34.72 -2.77
CA ALA A 10 93.16 -33.88 -1.85
C ALA A 10 92.39 -32.71 -2.52
N PRO A 11 92.96 -31.90 -3.43
CA PRO A 11 92.28 -30.70 -3.92
C PRO A 11 91.19 -30.97 -4.99
N ILE A 12 91.20 -32.15 -5.61
CA ILE A 12 90.26 -32.53 -6.68
C ILE A 12 88.98 -33.13 -6.07
N LEU A 13 89.10 -33.96 -5.02
CA LEU A 13 87.96 -34.49 -4.25
C LEU A 13 87.22 -33.38 -3.47
N GLU A 14 87.92 -32.35 -3.01
CA GLU A 14 87.33 -31.19 -2.33
C GLU A 14 86.53 -30.28 -3.28
N ARG A 15 86.99 -30.12 -4.54
CA ARG A 15 86.25 -29.41 -5.59
C ARG A 15 84.99 -30.17 -6.02
N TYR A 16 85.05 -31.50 -6.15
CA TYR A 16 83.86 -32.32 -6.46
C TYR A 16 82.83 -32.34 -5.30
N ARG A 17 83.29 -32.36 -4.03
CA ARG A 17 82.40 -32.19 -2.87
C ARG A 17 81.76 -30.80 -2.80
N LYS A 18 82.51 -29.73 -3.12
CA LYS A 18 81.97 -28.37 -3.20
C LYS A 18 80.93 -28.22 -4.31
N TYR A 19 81.19 -28.75 -5.51
CA TYR A 19 80.23 -28.71 -6.63
C TYR A 19 78.92 -29.44 -6.31
N GLY A 20 78.96 -30.62 -5.68
CA GLY A 20 77.75 -31.35 -5.28
C GLY A 20 76.91 -30.64 -4.21
N VAL A 21 77.54 -29.92 -3.27
CA VAL A 21 76.84 -29.13 -2.24
C VAL A 21 76.24 -27.84 -2.82
N THR A 22 76.95 -27.18 -3.74
CA THR A 22 76.46 -25.97 -4.41
C THR A 22 75.27 -26.27 -5.33
N GLU A 23 75.34 -27.33 -6.14
CA GLU A 23 74.22 -27.78 -6.99
C GLU A 23 73.00 -28.19 -6.14
N ARG A 24 73.22 -28.84 -5.00
CA ARG A 24 72.11 -29.18 -4.07
C ARG A 24 71.44 -27.92 -3.50
N LYS A 25 72.22 -26.95 -3.03
CA LYS A 25 71.69 -25.66 -2.52
C LYS A 25 70.95 -24.87 -3.59
N LYS A 26 71.45 -24.90 -4.83
CA LYS A 26 70.79 -24.29 -5.98
C LYS A 26 69.45 -24.96 -6.28
N ASN A 27 69.40 -26.28 -6.32
CA ASN A 27 68.15 -27.03 -6.51
C ASN A 27 67.13 -26.77 -5.38
N GLU A 28 67.58 -26.64 -4.13
CA GLU A 28 66.72 -26.26 -2.99
C GLU A 28 66.16 -24.83 -3.13
N LEU A 29 66.98 -23.88 -3.57
CA LEU A 29 66.55 -22.50 -3.86
C LEU A 29 65.58 -22.43 -5.04
N ASP A 30 65.84 -23.18 -6.11
CA ASP A 30 64.96 -23.25 -7.29
C ASP A 30 63.61 -23.87 -6.90
N ALA A 31 63.62 -24.97 -6.12
CA ALA A 31 62.39 -25.59 -5.61
C ALA A 31 61.59 -24.63 -4.72
N LEU A 32 62.26 -23.87 -3.84
CA LEU A 32 61.60 -22.90 -2.97
C LEU A 32 61.09 -21.68 -3.74
N THR A 33 61.79 -21.27 -4.81
CA THR A 33 61.35 -20.24 -5.74
C THR A 33 60.08 -20.66 -6.47
N ILE A 34 60.01 -21.91 -6.96
CA ILE A 34 58.79 -22.48 -7.56
C ILE A 34 57.65 -22.49 -6.54
N GLN A 35 57.89 -22.93 -5.30
CA GLN A 35 56.87 -22.92 -4.24
C GLN A 35 56.36 -21.52 -3.91
N VAL A 36 57.24 -20.51 -3.93
CA VAL A 36 56.84 -19.10 -3.76
C VAL A 36 55.99 -18.63 -4.93
N MET A 37 56.37 -18.96 -6.18
CA MET A 37 55.58 -18.62 -7.37
C MET A 37 54.18 -19.26 -7.33
N ASP A 38 54.09 -20.55 -6.97
CA ASP A 38 52.81 -21.25 -6.82
C ASP A 38 51.96 -20.64 -5.70
N ALA A 39 52.58 -20.26 -4.58
CA ALA A 39 51.89 -19.59 -3.48
C ALA A 39 51.40 -18.19 -3.88
N GLN A 40 52.16 -17.44 -4.69
CA GLN A 40 51.72 -16.17 -5.27
C GLN A 40 50.52 -16.36 -6.20
N GLY A 41 50.55 -17.39 -7.06
CA GLY A 41 49.42 -17.77 -7.92
C GLY A 41 48.15 -18.08 -7.13
N ASN A 42 48.27 -18.87 -6.05
CA ASN A 42 47.16 -19.18 -5.16
C ASN A 42 46.59 -17.92 -4.47
N VAL A 43 47.45 -17.02 -3.98
CA VAL A 43 47.00 -15.74 -3.39
C VAL A 43 46.25 -14.90 -4.42
N ALA A 44 46.76 -14.80 -5.65
CA ALA A 44 46.10 -14.06 -6.72
C ALA A 44 44.72 -14.65 -7.06
N GLN A 45 44.60 -15.99 -7.11
CA GLN A 45 43.33 -16.67 -7.34
C GLN A 45 42.33 -16.39 -6.21
N TYR A 46 42.71 -16.57 -4.95
CA TYR A 46 41.82 -16.30 -3.82
C TYR A 46 41.45 -14.81 -3.74
N GLN A 47 42.35 -13.90 -4.08
CA GLN A 47 42.06 -12.47 -4.14
C GLN A 47 41.00 -12.16 -5.21
N SER A 48 41.09 -12.79 -6.38
CA SER A 48 40.08 -12.67 -7.44
C SER A 48 38.70 -13.16 -6.96
N ILE A 49 38.67 -14.32 -6.29
CA ILE A 49 37.42 -14.88 -5.71
C ILE A 49 36.83 -13.93 -4.67
N VAL A 50 37.64 -13.38 -3.76
CA VAL A 50 37.19 -12.41 -2.75
C VAL A 50 36.63 -11.16 -3.41
N ASN A 51 37.28 -10.63 -4.45
CA ASN A 51 36.80 -9.45 -5.17
C ASN A 51 35.44 -9.73 -5.83
N ALA A 52 35.30 -10.85 -6.53
CA ALA A 52 34.05 -11.25 -7.18
C ALA A 52 32.91 -11.46 -6.17
N LEU A 53 33.17 -12.13 -5.05
CA LEU A 53 32.19 -12.32 -3.98
C LEU A 53 31.86 -11.02 -3.25
N THR A 54 32.80 -10.07 -3.17
CA THR A 54 32.54 -8.73 -2.62
C THR A 54 31.55 -7.97 -3.50
N THR A 55 31.77 -7.93 -4.81
CA THR A 55 30.81 -7.32 -5.75
C THR A 55 29.45 -7.98 -5.65
N LYS A 56 29.38 -9.31 -5.73
CA LYS A 56 28.12 -10.06 -5.60
C LYS A 56 27.41 -9.79 -4.27
N SER A 57 28.15 -9.68 -3.16
CA SER A 57 27.58 -9.36 -1.85
C SER A 57 26.97 -7.96 -1.84
N ASN A 58 27.62 -6.98 -2.47
CA ASN A 58 27.11 -5.61 -2.56
C ASN A 58 25.82 -5.55 -3.40
N ASP A 59 25.78 -6.25 -4.53
CA ASP A 59 24.58 -6.31 -5.39
C ASP A 59 23.39 -6.95 -4.66
N LEU A 60 23.62 -8.05 -3.93
CA LEU A 60 22.58 -8.73 -3.16
C LEU A 60 22.09 -7.92 -1.96
N GLN A 61 22.95 -7.09 -1.35
CA GLN A 61 22.52 -6.11 -0.34
C GLN A 61 21.60 -5.05 -0.96
N GLY A 62 21.92 -4.58 -2.17
CA GLY A 62 21.06 -3.68 -2.94
C GLY A 62 19.69 -4.30 -3.21
N PHE A 63 19.65 -5.53 -3.72
CA PHE A 63 18.38 -6.24 -3.95
C PHE A 63 17.59 -6.49 -2.68
N LEU A 64 18.25 -6.79 -1.56
CA LEU A 64 17.58 -6.95 -0.27
C LEU A 64 16.95 -5.63 0.21
N ALA A 65 17.66 -4.50 0.04
CA ALA A 65 17.10 -3.18 0.36
C ALA A 65 15.86 -2.87 -0.49
N THR A 66 15.93 -3.09 -1.81
CA THR A 66 14.78 -2.92 -2.71
C THR A 66 13.62 -3.84 -2.33
N ALA A 67 13.88 -5.13 -2.08
CA ALA A 67 12.85 -6.09 -1.71
C ALA A 67 12.20 -5.75 -0.37
N THR A 68 12.97 -5.22 0.58
CA THR A 68 12.46 -4.71 1.86
C THR A 68 11.50 -3.54 1.65
N ASN A 69 11.91 -2.55 0.86
CA ASN A 69 11.07 -1.39 0.53
C ASN A 69 9.79 -1.81 -0.18
N ASN A 70 9.88 -2.69 -1.18
CA ASN A 70 8.72 -3.19 -1.93
C ASN A 70 7.76 -3.97 -1.02
N LYS A 71 8.26 -4.80 -0.11
CA LYS A 71 7.44 -5.52 0.88
C LYS A 71 6.69 -4.54 1.78
N THR A 72 7.37 -3.53 2.30
CA THR A 72 6.76 -2.50 3.16
C THR A 72 5.69 -1.70 2.41
N GLN A 73 5.98 -1.26 1.18
CA GLN A 73 5.00 -0.55 0.35
C GLN A 73 3.78 -1.43 0.03
N ALA A 74 4.00 -2.68 -0.38
CA ALA A 74 2.90 -3.60 -0.69
C ALA A 74 2.03 -3.91 0.55
N TYR A 75 2.64 -3.99 1.74
CA TYR A 75 1.90 -4.13 3.00
C TYR A 75 1.06 -2.89 3.32
N ASN A 76 1.62 -1.69 3.17
CA ASN A 76 0.87 -0.45 3.38
C ASN A 76 -0.30 -0.34 2.40
N ASN A 77 -0.08 -0.67 1.13
CA ASN A 77 -1.14 -0.70 0.12
C ASN A 77 -2.22 -1.74 0.46
N LYS A 78 -1.83 -2.90 1.00
CA LYS A 78 -2.78 -3.90 1.51
C LYS A 78 -3.66 -3.33 2.63
N ILE A 79 -3.07 -2.59 3.58
CA ILE A 79 -3.86 -1.95 4.65
C ILE A 79 -4.81 -0.91 4.07
N LEU A 80 -4.34 -0.08 3.13
CA LEU A 80 -5.17 0.94 2.49
C LEU A 80 -6.36 0.34 1.75
N ILE A 81 -6.18 -0.80 1.08
CA ILE A 81 -7.33 -1.45 0.42
C ILE A 81 -8.31 -2.05 1.44
N ASP A 82 -7.84 -2.58 2.57
CA ASP A 82 -8.71 -3.07 3.64
C ASP A 82 -9.52 -1.94 4.26
N GLN A 83 -8.91 -0.76 4.42
CA GLN A 83 -9.62 0.45 4.85
C GLN A 83 -10.64 0.92 3.81
N LEU A 84 -10.29 0.89 2.52
CA LEU A 84 -11.21 1.27 1.44
C LEU A 84 -12.40 0.31 1.36
N VAL A 85 -12.19 -0.99 1.56
CA VAL A 85 -13.26 -2.00 1.63
C VAL A 85 -14.23 -1.65 2.76
N GLN A 86 -13.71 -1.31 3.95
CA GLN A 86 -14.55 -0.91 5.07
C GLN A 86 -15.33 0.36 4.76
N SER A 87 -14.68 1.39 4.22
CA SER A 87 -15.35 2.64 3.83
C SER A 87 -16.42 2.43 2.76
N ALA A 88 -16.20 1.51 1.81
CA ALA A 88 -17.20 1.14 0.81
C ALA A 88 -18.41 0.44 1.43
N ALA A 89 -18.17 -0.48 2.37
CA ALA A 89 -19.24 -1.15 3.12
C ALA A 89 -20.05 -0.15 3.99
N ASP A 90 -19.37 0.79 4.64
CA ASP A 90 -20.01 1.84 5.43
C ASP A 90 -20.85 2.76 4.54
N LEU A 91 -20.33 3.16 3.38
CA LEU A 91 -21.07 3.93 2.39
C LEU A 91 -22.33 3.18 1.94
N GLN A 92 -22.21 1.92 1.52
CA GLN A 92 -23.34 1.11 1.11
C GLN A 92 -24.41 0.99 2.20
N SER A 93 -23.99 0.78 3.46
CA SER A 93 -24.91 0.71 4.59
C SER A 93 -25.63 2.04 4.83
N ASN A 94 -24.89 3.16 4.80
CA ASN A 94 -25.45 4.49 5.00
C ASN A 94 -26.38 4.89 3.86
N SER A 95 -26.03 4.62 2.61
CA SER A 95 -26.88 4.87 1.44
C SER A 95 -28.16 4.03 1.50
N LYS A 96 -28.11 2.78 2.00
CA LYS A 96 -29.30 1.96 2.24
C LYS A 96 -30.24 2.58 3.28
N ILE A 97 -29.68 3.06 4.40
CA ILE A 97 -30.46 3.71 5.46
C ILE A 97 -31.11 4.97 4.90
N ALA A 98 -30.32 5.84 4.25
CA ALA A 98 -30.82 7.06 3.63
C ALA A 98 -31.92 6.80 2.60
N PHE A 99 -31.79 5.74 1.79
CA PHE A 99 -32.81 5.34 0.83
C PHE A 99 -34.12 4.96 1.52
N ASN A 100 -34.06 4.11 2.55
CA ASN A 100 -35.26 3.68 3.27
C ASN A 100 -35.96 4.85 3.98
N GLU A 101 -35.19 5.72 4.64
CA GLU A 101 -35.71 6.93 5.30
C GLU A 101 -36.37 7.88 4.28
N MET A 102 -35.78 8.03 3.09
CA MET A 102 -36.37 8.87 2.03
C MET A 102 -37.66 8.28 1.47
N VAL A 103 -37.73 6.96 1.29
CA VAL A 103 -38.97 6.29 0.88
C VAL A 103 -40.07 6.51 1.92
N GLU A 104 -39.75 6.41 3.22
CA GLU A 104 -40.70 6.68 4.29
C GLU A 104 -41.13 8.15 4.33
N ALA A 105 -40.18 9.10 4.22
CA ALA A 105 -40.46 10.52 4.15
C ALA A 105 -41.43 10.85 3.00
N ASN A 106 -41.19 10.31 1.79
CA ASN A 106 -42.06 10.55 0.64
C ASN A 106 -43.49 10.05 0.89
N VAL A 107 -43.66 8.89 1.55
CA VAL A 107 -44.99 8.39 1.94
C VAL A 107 -45.68 9.35 2.91
N GLN A 108 -44.97 9.86 3.92
CA GLN A 108 -45.53 10.82 4.88
C GLN A 108 -45.88 12.16 4.21
N THR A 109 -45.04 12.66 3.31
CA THR A 109 -45.27 13.90 2.56
C THR A 109 -46.50 13.77 1.64
N LYS A 110 -46.67 12.63 0.97
CA LYS A 110 -47.89 12.31 0.19
C LYS A 110 -49.14 12.31 1.07
N PHE A 111 -49.06 11.68 2.24
CA PHE A 111 -50.18 11.65 3.19
C PHE A 111 -50.53 13.05 3.71
N LEU A 112 -49.54 13.83 4.11
CA LEU A 112 -49.72 15.21 4.59
C LEU A 112 -50.35 16.09 3.52
N THR A 113 -49.87 16.01 2.27
CA THR A 113 -50.41 16.76 1.13
C THR A 113 -51.90 16.44 0.90
N ALA A 114 -52.28 15.16 0.98
CA ALA A 114 -53.68 14.75 0.88
C ALA A 114 -54.56 15.30 2.03
N LYS A 115 -54.01 15.37 3.25
CA LYS A 115 -54.71 15.97 4.41
C LYS A 115 -54.88 17.48 4.24
N ILE A 116 -53.85 18.20 3.81
CA ILE A 116 -53.92 19.65 3.54
C ILE A 116 -54.98 19.94 2.47
N ASN A 117 -54.99 19.18 1.38
CA ASN A 117 -55.99 19.30 0.32
C ASN A 117 -57.43 19.10 0.87
N THR A 118 -57.62 18.11 1.76
CA THR A 118 -58.91 17.88 2.41
C THR A 118 -59.33 19.06 3.31
N VAL A 119 -58.39 19.62 4.08
CA VAL A 119 -58.66 20.78 4.94
C VAL A 119 -59.04 22.00 4.12
N ILE A 120 -58.34 22.26 3.01
CA ILE A 120 -58.62 23.38 2.11
C ILE A 120 -60.02 23.27 1.51
N ASN A 121 -60.41 22.10 1.01
CA ASN A 121 -61.75 21.92 0.46
C ASN A 121 -62.85 22.20 1.50
N LYS A 122 -62.64 21.77 2.74
CA LYS A 122 -63.56 22.07 3.85
C LYS A 122 -63.54 23.55 4.23
N LEU A 123 -62.39 24.20 4.21
CA LEU A 123 -62.24 25.60 4.57
C LEU A 123 -62.85 26.53 3.50
N ILE A 124 -62.68 26.22 2.21
CA ILE A 124 -63.33 26.92 1.10
C ILE A 124 -64.85 26.86 1.27
N TYR A 125 -65.39 25.67 1.53
CA TYR A 125 -66.83 25.51 1.79
C TYR A 125 -67.30 26.33 2.99
N SER A 126 -66.59 26.26 4.12
CA SER A 126 -66.93 27.04 5.31
C SER A 126 -66.86 28.55 5.08
N ALA A 127 -65.81 29.03 4.38
CA ALA A 127 -65.67 30.44 4.02
C ALA A 127 -66.80 30.91 3.10
N GLU A 128 -67.21 30.08 2.15
CA GLU A 128 -68.35 30.37 1.28
C GLU A 128 -69.66 30.49 2.07
N VAL A 129 -69.91 29.58 3.02
CA VAL A 129 -71.08 29.63 3.90
C VAL A 129 -71.08 30.90 4.76
N ILE A 130 -69.93 31.26 5.36
CA ILE A 130 -69.79 32.49 6.16
C ILE A 130 -70.03 33.73 5.31
N ASN A 131 -69.44 33.81 4.10
CA ASN A 131 -69.64 34.93 3.18
C ASN A 131 -71.11 35.05 2.74
N LYS A 132 -71.79 33.93 2.46
CA LYS A 132 -73.23 33.93 2.15
C LYS A 132 -74.06 34.40 3.34
N LEU A 133 -73.76 33.94 4.55
CA LEU A 133 -74.44 34.36 5.77
C LEU A 133 -74.23 35.86 6.04
N ALA A 134 -73.01 36.35 5.90
CA ALA A 134 -72.66 37.76 6.05
C ALA A 134 -73.50 38.64 5.11
N ASN A 135 -73.55 38.26 3.83
CA ASN A 135 -74.37 38.94 2.83
C ASN A 135 -75.87 38.94 3.17
N VAL A 136 -76.39 37.82 3.69
CA VAL A 136 -77.80 37.74 4.12
C VAL A 136 -78.05 38.67 5.32
N ILE A 137 -77.18 38.68 6.33
CA ILE A 137 -77.32 39.53 7.52
C ILE A 137 -77.28 41.01 7.13
N VAL A 138 -76.33 41.42 6.28
CA VAL A 138 -76.23 42.80 5.79
C VAL A 138 -77.51 43.22 5.05
N ARG A 139 -78.02 42.37 4.14
CA ARG A 139 -79.29 42.63 3.44
C ARG A 139 -80.46 42.70 4.40
N LYS A 140 -80.52 41.84 5.41
CA LYS A 140 -81.59 41.84 6.41
C LYS A 140 -81.52 43.05 7.32
N LYS A 141 -80.34 43.53 7.71
CA LYS A 141 -80.15 44.77 8.48
C LYS A 141 -80.70 45.99 7.73
N ALA A 142 -80.49 46.06 6.41
CA ALA A 142 -81.03 47.13 5.58
C ALA A 142 -82.58 47.16 5.56
N LEU A 143 -83.22 45.99 5.73
CA LEU A 143 -84.68 45.85 5.80
C LEU A 143 -85.22 45.97 7.23
N ASN A 144 -84.41 45.68 8.25
CA ASN A 144 -84.79 45.71 9.65
C ASN A 144 -83.69 46.36 10.51
N PRO A 145 -83.86 47.63 10.92
CA PRO A 145 -82.89 48.36 11.72
C PRO A 145 -82.60 47.74 13.10
N LEU A 146 -83.48 46.88 13.62
CA LEU A 146 -83.36 46.25 14.95
C LEU A 146 -82.25 45.18 15.03
N ILE A 147 -81.71 44.73 13.88
CA ILE A 147 -80.54 43.84 13.86
C ILE A 147 -79.33 44.61 14.40
N SER A 148 -78.56 44.05 15.32
CA SER A 148 -77.41 44.75 15.92
C SER A 148 -76.31 45.06 14.88
N ASP A 149 -75.75 46.27 14.95
CA ASP A 149 -74.56 46.64 14.14
C ASP A 149 -73.33 45.83 14.55
N GLU A 150 -73.27 45.39 15.80
CA GLU A 150 -72.21 44.51 16.30
C GLU A 150 -72.26 43.13 15.62
N LEU A 151 -73.46 42.59 15.36
CA LEU A 151 -73.62 41.33 14.62
C LEU A 151 -73.15 41.48 13.17
N VAL A 152 -73.48 42.60 12.51
CA VAL A 152 -73.02 42.92 11.15
C VAL A 152 -71.50 43.04 11.12
N SER A 153 -70.91 43.72 12.11
CA SER A 153 -69.46 43.86 12.24
C SER A 153 -68.78 42.49 12.43
N MET A 154 -69.24 41.70 13.40
CA MET A 154 -68.69 40.36 13.68
C MET A 154 -68.72 39.45 12.46
N VAL A 155 -69.84 39.39 11.72
CA VAL A 155 -69.93 38.49 10.56
C VAL A 155 -69.08 38.99 9.38
N THR A 156 -68.87 40.31 9.26
CA THR A 156 -67.98 40.90 8.25
C THR A 156 -66.52 40.56 8.55
N ILE A 157 -66.10 40.68 9.82
CA ILE A 157 -64.76 40.27 10.27
C ILE A 157 -64.57 38.77 10.05
N ALA A 158 -65.53 37.94 10.45
CA ALA A 158 -65.47 36.49 10.24
C ALA A 158 -65.34 36.11 8.75
N GLY A 159 -66.01 36.83 7.85
CA GLY A 159 -65.86 36.65 6.40
C GLY A 159 -64.45 37.00 5.90
N ALA A 160 -63.89 38.12 6.36
CA ALA A 160 -62.52 38.52 6.04
C ALA A 160 -61.49 37.50 6.56
N ASP A 161 -61.63 37.07 7.82
CA ASP A 161 -60.76 36.08 8.44
C ASP A 161 -60.84 34.71 7.75
N ALA A 162 -62.04 34.28 7.34
CA ALA A 162 -62.22 33.04 6.59
C ALA A 162 -61.53 33.09 5.22
N ASN A 163 -61.65 34.20 4.50
CA ASN A 163 -60.96 34.38 3.22
C ASN A 163 -59.42 34.40 3.39
N ASN A 164 -58.92 35.06 4.45
CA ASN A 164 -57.51 35.05 4.80
C ASN A 164 -57.01 33.64 5.14
N ALA A 165 -57.79 32.85 5.87
CA ALA A 165 -57.46 31.47 6.18
C ALA A 165 -57.41 30.58 4.92
N VAL A 166 -58.34 30.76 3.98
CA VAL A 166 -58.30 30.09 2.67
C VAL A 166 -57.02 30.47 1.91
N ALA A 167 -56.68 31.76 1.85
CA ALA A 167 -55.47 32.21 1.17
C ALA A 167 -54.20 31.59 1.79
N LEU A 168 -54.06 31.60 3.11
CA LEU A 168 -52.90 31.02 3.81
C LEU A 168 -52.79 29.50 3.58
N THR A 169 -53.92 28.79 3.60
CA THR A 169 -53.91 27.34 3.39
C THR A 169 -53.62 26.96 1.93
N LEU A 170 -54.04 27.76 0.95
CA LEU A 170 -53.62 27.59 -0.45
C LEU A 170 -52.11 27.74 -0.62
N VAL A 171 -51.48 28.72 0.06
CA VAL A 171 -50.02 28.85 0.10
C VAL A 171 -49.38 27.62 0.75
N ALA A 172 -49.94 27.12 1.86
CA ALA A 172 -49.45 25.90 2.50
C ALA A 172 -49.53 24.66 1.59
N LEU A 173 -50.59 24.52 0.78
CA LEU A 173 -50.71 23.44 -0.20
C LEU A 173 -49.69 23.57 -1.33
N GLN A 174 -49.47 24.79 -1.82
CA GLN A 174 -48.43 25.03 -2.82
C GLN A 174 -47.06 24.61 -2.28
N SER A 175 -46.73 25.00 -1.04
CA SER A 175 -45.50 24.57 -0.37
C SER A 175 -45.42 23.06 -0.19
N ALA A 176 -46.54 22.39 0.14
CA ALA A 176 -46.59 20.93 0.26
C ALA A 176 -46.30 20.22 -1.08
N PHE A 177 -46.83 20.72 -2.20
CA PHE A 177 -46.52 20.18 -3.52
C PHE A 177 -45.06 20.39 -3.92
N VAL A 178 -44.47 21.54 -3.59
CA VAL A 178 -43.04 21.81 -3.81
C VAL A 178 -42.17 20.85 -3.00
N ALA A 179 -42.54 20.59 -1.73
CA ALA A 179 -41.85 19.62 -0.89
C ALA A 179 -41.96 18.20 -1.49
N GLN A 180 -43.16 17.79 -1.93
CA GLN A 180 -43.39 16.50 -2.54
C GLN A 180 -42.55 16.28 -3.83
N ALA A 181 -42.45 17.30 -4.68
CA ALA A 181 -41.64 17.24 -5.89
C ALA A 181 -40.15 17.07 -5.54
N THR A 182 -39.66 17.90 -4.62
CA THR A 182 -38.27 17.84 -4.13
C THR A 182 -37.93 16.47 -3.54
N GLU A 183 -38.81 15.88 -2.73
CA GLU A 183 -38.58 14.55 -2.14
C GLU A 183 -38.56 13.42 -3.18
N MET A 184 -39.38 13.53 -4.24
CA MET A 184 -39.37 12.53 -5.33
C MET A 184 -38.04 12.54 -6.11
N GLU A 185 -37.49 13.74 -6.35
CA GLU A 185 -36.16 13.89 -6.96
C GLU A 185 -35.06 13.37 -6.03
N ALA A 186 -35.17 13.64 -4.72
CA ALA A 186 -34.23 13.16 -3.72
C ALA A 186 -34.26 11.62 -3.60
N GLU A 187 -35.44 10.99 -3.59
CA GLU A 187 -35.59 9.52 -3.60
C GLU A 187 -34.87 8.89 -4.80
N THR A 188 -35.06 9.46 -6.00
CA THR A 188 -34.43 8.94 -7.23
C THR A 188 -32.90 9.08 -7.15
N THR A 189 -32.41 10.20 -6.63
CA THR A 189 -30.97 10.47 -6.48
C THR A 189 -30.33 9.51 -5.47
N ILE A 190 -30.95 9.33 -4.31
CA ILE A 190 -30.45 8.43 -3.26
C ILE A 190 -30.56 6.97 -3.71
N GLY A 191 -31.60 6.59 -4.47
CA GLY A 191 -31.71 5.27 -5.06
C GLY A 191 -30.57 4.95 -6.04
N LEU A 192 -30.15 5.95 -6.84
CA LEU A 192 -28.99 5.83 -7.71
C LEU A 192 -27.69 5.69 -6.91
N GLU A 193 -27.50 6.52 -5.88
CA GLU A 193 -26.35 6.45 -4.97
C GLU A 193 -26.24 5.06 -4.31
N TYR A 194 -27.36 4.55 -3.78
CA TYR A 194 -27.40 3.22 -3.19
C TYR A 194 -27.02 2.13 -4.19
N THR A 195 -27.53 2.19 -5.43
CA THR A 195 -27.16 1.22 -6.48
C THR A 195 -25.68 1.32 -6.84
N GLN A 196 -25.14 2.53 -6.95
CA GLN A 196 -23.72 2.75 -7.27
C GLN A 196 -22.80 2.28 -6.14
N SER A 197 -23.18 2.49 -4.87
CA SER A 197 -22.40 2.01 -3.73
C SER A 197 -22.32 0.48 -3.67
N ILE A 198 -23.40 -0.24 -4.03
CA ILE A 198 -23.36 -1.70 -4.21
C ILE A 198 -22.33 -2.09 -5.27
N GLY A 199 -22.43 -1.50 -6.48
CA GLY A 199 -21.52 -1.82 -7.58
C GLY A 199 -20.06 -1.49 -7.27
N PHE A 200 -19.81 -0.41 -6.51
CA PHE A 200 -18.47 -0.05 -6.04
C PHE A 200 -17.91 -1.07 -5.04
N THR A 201 -18.70 -1.49 -4.05
CA THR A 201 -18.31 -2.54 -3.10
C THR A 201 -18.03 -3.85 -3.82
N GLU A 202 -18.87 -4.23 -4.79
CA GLU A 202 -18.66 -5.42 -5.63
C GLU A 202 -17.39 -5.31 -6.48
N MET A 203 -17.06 -4.13 -7.03
CA MET A 203 -15.80 -3.95 -7.77
C MET A 203 -14.57 -4.13 -6.87
N ILE A 204 -14.62 -3.64 -5.63
CA ILE A 204 -13.49 -3.72 -4.70
C ILE A 204 -13.31 -5.12 -4.13
N THR A 205 -14.42 -5.76 -3.73
CA THR A 205 -14.44 -7.01 -2.96
C THR A 205 -14.79 -8.25 -3.79
N GLY A 206 -15.40 -8.05 -4.96
CA GLY A 206 -16.11 -9.08 -5.71
C GLY A 206 -15.26 -10.30 -6.03
N TYR A 207 -15.87 -11.47 -5.92
CA TYR A 207 -15.26 -12.69 -6.39
C TYR A 207 -15.13 -12.63 -7.92
N ALA A 208 -13.99 -13.10 -8.44
CA ALA A 208 -13.82 -13.31 -9.86
C ALA A 208 -15.04 -14.05 -10.40
N ASN A 209 -15.87 -13.36 -11.21
CA ASN A 209 -16.77 -14.06 -12.12
C ASN A 209 -15.92 -15.04 -12.94
N ALA A 210 -16.54 -16.10 -13.44
CA ALA A 210 -15.88 -17.21 -14.15
C ALA A 210 -14.93 -16.77 -15.31
N ASP A 211 -14.97 -15.49 -15.71
CA ASP A 211 -14.08 -14.82 -16.67
C ASP A 211 -12.75 -14.27 -16.08
N GLY A 212 -12.45 -14.48 -14.80
CA GLY A 212 -11.06 -14.54 -14.30
C GLY A 212 -10.34 -13.23 -13.94
N LEU A 213 -11.02 -12.09 -13.80
CA LEU A 213 -10.39 -10.86 -13.28
C LEU A 213 -10.43 -10.83 -11.75
N ALA A 214 -9.26 -10.73 -11.11
CA ALA A 214 -9.14 -10.59 -9.66
C ALA A 214 -9.64 -9.21 -9.21
N SER A 215 -10.38 -9.15 -8.09
CA SER A 215 -10.80 -7.88 -7.49
C SER A 215 -9.61 -7.03 -7.06
N LEU A 216 -9.87 -5.74 -6.87
CA LEU A 216 -8.84 -4.80 -6.42
C LEU A 216 -8.22 -5.26 -5.09
N GLN A 217 -9.03 -5.73 -4.14
CA GLN A 217 -8.53 -6.31 -2.89
C GLN A 217 -7.62 -7.50 -3.14
N GLN A 218 -8.04 -8.43 -4.00
CA GLN A 218 -7.26 -9.61 -4.30
C GLN A 218 -5.92 -9.29 -4.98
N LEU A 219 -5.89 -8.29 -5.87
CA LEU A 219 -4.65 -7.84 -6.53
C LEU A 219 -3.64 -7.30 -5.51
N PHE A 220 -4.07 -6.49 -4.55
CA PHE A 220 -3.18 -5.99 -3.49
C PHE A 220 -2.71 -7.09 -2.54
N TYR A 221 -3.58 -8.05 -2.23
CA TYR A 221 -3.19 -9.24 -1.44
C TYR A 221 -2.14 -10.08 -2.17
N GLN A 222 -2.32 -10.32 -3.47
CA GLN A 222 -1.35 -11.03 -4.30
C GLN A 222 -0.03 -10.27 -4.41
N ALA A 223 -0.08 -8.95 -4.64
CA ALA A 223 1.12 -8.11 -4.70
C ALA A 223 1.94 -8.19 -3.40
N TYR A 224 1.28 -8.15 -2.24
CA TYR A 224 1.94 -8.33 -0.95
C TYR A 224 2.55 -9.73 -0.79
N ALA A 225 1.81 -10.79 -1.16
CA ALA A 225 2.32 -12.16 -1.10
C ALA A 225 3.57 -12.36 -1.98
N VAL A 226 3.58 -11.81 -3.19
CA VAL A 226 4.73 -11.83 -4.11
C VAL A 226 5.90 -11.03 -3.53
N ALA A 227 5.66 -9.81 -3.01
CA ALA A 227 6.70 -8.99 -2.40
C ALA A 227 7.35 -9.68 -1.20
N LYS A 228 6.54 -10.34 -0.35
CA LYS A 228 7.03 -11.14 0.78
C LYS A 228 7.91 -12.31 0.32
N LYS A 229 7.51 -13.03 -0.73
CA LYS A 229 8.31 -14.12 -1.32
C LYS A 229 9.65 -13.61 -1.84
N ASN A 230 9.65 -12.49 -2.56
CA ASN A 230 10.87 -11.89 -3.12
C ASN A 230 11.82 -11.42 -2.01
N TYR A 231 11.30 -10.82 -0.93
CA TYR A 231 12.09 -10.50 0.26
C TYR A 231 12.80 -11.74 0.83
N THR A 232 12.07 -12.84 1.06
CA THR A 232 12.67 -14.06 1.62
C THR A 232 13.75 -14.65 0.70
N LEU A 233 13.56 -14.59 -0.62
CA LEU A 233 14.57 -15.03 -1.58
C LEU A 233 15.83 -14.14 -1.52
N ALA A 234 15.66 -12.82 -1.49
CA ALA A 234 16.76 -11.87 -1.40
C ALA A 234 17.53 -12.02 -0.07
N GLU A 235 16.83 -12.20 1.05
CA GLU A 235 17.42 -12.40 2.37
C GLU A 235 18.27 -13.68 2.40
N LYS A 236 17.74 -14.80 1.89
CA LYS A 236 18.47 -16.07 1.81
C LYS A 236 19.70 -15.96 0.90
N ALA A 237 19.58 -15.29 -0.24
CA ALA A 237 20.68 -15.09 -1.18
C ALA A 237 21.79 -14.24 -0.56
N ASN A 238 21.42 -13.12 0.09
CA ASN A 238 22.35 -12.23 0.78
C ASN A 238 23.10 -12.96 1.91
N PHE A 239 22.38 -13.72 2.75
CA PHE A 239 22.98 -14.53 3.80
C PHE A 239 23.99 -15.55 3.25
N THR A 240 23.63 -16.23 2.16
CA THR A 240 24.49 -17.22 1.51
C THR A 240 25.76 -16.58 0.94
N ALA A 241 25.62 -15.42 0.28
CA ALA A 241 26.76 -14.69 -0.27
C ALA A 241 27.70 -14.17 0.82
N ALA A 242 27.16 -13.64 1.92
CA ALA A 242 27.95 -13.22 3.07
C ALA A 242 28.77 -14.38 3.66
N LYS A 243 28.16 -15.57 3.78
CA LYS A 243 28.86 -16.80 4.21
C LYS A 243 29.99 -17.18 3.25
N GLN A 244 29.72 -17.20 1.94
CA GLN A 244 30.72 -17.52 0.91
C GLN A 244 31.90 -16.53 0.94
N LEU A 245 31.61 -15.23 1.08
CA LEU A 245 32.63 -14.20 1.18
C LEU A 245 33.52 -14.38 2.40
N ASN A 246 32.93 -14.68 3.57
CA ASN A 246 33.70 -14.94 4.79
C ASN A 246 34.60 -16.17 4.64
N MET A 247 34.11 -17.25 4.03
CA MET A 247 34.92 -18.43 3.73
C MET A 247 36.08 -18.10 2.77
N ALA A 248 35.82 -17.35 1.70
CA ALA A 248 36.86 -16.96 0.74
C ALA A 248 37.93 -16.05 1.37
N LYS A 249 37.53 -15.11 2.25
CA LYS A 249 38.46 -14.28 3.01
C LYS A 249 39.34 -15.11 3.95
N ALA A 250 38.77 -16.13 4.60
CA ALA A 250 39.54 -17.06 5.41
C ALA A 250 40.58 -17.83 4.57
N SER A 251 40.19 -18.37 3.42
CA SER A 251 41.11 -19.07 2.49
C SER A 251 42.22 -18.15 1.97
N LEU A 252 41.89 -16.90 1.62
CA LEU A 252 42.86 -15.89 1.22
C LEU A 252 43.88 -15.62 2.34
N ASN A 253 43.42 -15.44 3.58
CA ASN A 253 44.30 -15.21 4.72
C ASN A 253 45.25 -16.39 4.93
N THR A 254 44.75 -17.64 4.84
CA THR A 254 45.60 -18.84 4.93
C THR A 254 46.65 -18.86 3.81
N ALA A 255 46.28 -18.55 2.57
CA ALA A 255 47.21 -18.50 1.45
C ALA A 255 48.27 -17.40 1.63
N GLN A 256 47.88 -16.22 2.12
CA GLN A 256 48.80 -15.11 2.41
C GLN A 256 49.79 -15.46 3.52
N VAL A 257 49.35 -16.14 4.58
CA VAL A 257 50.24 -16.64 5.64
C VAL A 257 51.24 -17.66 5.09
N LYS A 258 50.78 -18.60 4.27
CA LYS A 258 51.66 -19.58 3.61
C LYS A 258 52.69 -18.91 2.71
N LEU A 259 52.27 -17.95 1.89
CA LEU A 259 53.17 -17.17 1.03
C LEU A 259 54.23 -16.44 1.86
N LYS A 260 53.83 -15.72 2.91
CA LYS A 260 54.77 -15.02 3.81
C LYS A 260 55.78 -15.99 4.43
N SER A 261 55.32 -17.16 4.88
CA SER A 261 56.20 -18.20 5.44
C SER A 261 57.23 -18.70 4.42
N LEU A 262 56.81 -18.98 3.19
CA LEU A 262 57.70 -19.43 2.11
C LEU A 262 58.69 -18.33 1.68
N GLN A 263 58.25 -17.07 1.61
CA GLN A 263 59.12 -15.93 1.31
C GLN A 263 60.19 -15.73 2.39
N SER A 264 59.83 -15.85 3.68
CA SER A 264 60.80 -15.83 4.78
C SER A 264 61.78 -17.00 4.70
N GLY A 265 61.29 -18.19 4.36
CA GLY A 265 62.13 -19.37 4.11
C GLY A 265 63.12 -19.15 2.97
N LEU A 266 62.67 -18.55 1.86
CA LEU A 266 63.51 -18.25 0.69
C LEU A 266 64.57 -17.21 1.02
N ALA A 267 64.21 -16.17 1.77
CA ALA A 267 65.16 -15.16 2.24
C ALA A 267 66.24 -15.78 3.15
N ALA A 268 65.83 -16.67 4.07
CA ALA A 268 66.75 -17.38 4.95
C ALA A 268 67.68 -18.33 4.17
N ALA A 269 67.16 -19.08 3.19
CA ALA A 269 67.94 -19.97 2.34
C ALA A 269 68.96 -19.20 1.48
N ASN A 270 68.56 -18.05 0.92
CA ASN A 270 69.46 -17.16 0.18
C ASN A 270 70.57 -16.59 1.07
N ALA A 271 70.24 -16.14 2.28
CA ALA A 271 71.23 -15.65 3.24
C ALA A 271 72.22 -16.75 3.65
N ALA A 272 71.73 -17.97 3.88
CA ALA A 272 72.58 -19.12 4.21
C ALA A 272 73.46 -19.58 3.04
N ALA A 273 73.00 -19.42 1.80
CA ALA A 273 73.80 -19.70 0.60
C ALA A 273 74.93 -18.66 0.39
N LEU A 274 74.71 -17.40 0.78
CA LEU A 274 75.70 -16.32 0.71
C LEU A 274 76.76 -16.39 1.83
N ALA A 275 76.40 -16.97 2.99
CA ALA A 275 77.27 -17.08 4.16
C ALA A 275 78.19 -18.34 4.14
N SER A 276 78.11 -19.18 3.10
CA SER A 276 78.79 -20.47 3.00
C SER A 276 79.75 -20.57 1.82
#